data_AF-A0A9R0U5U6-F1
#
_entry.id   AF-A0A9R0U5U6-F1
#
_cell.length_a   1.000
_cell.length_b   1.000
_cell.length_c   1.000
_cell.angle_alpha   90.00
_cell.angle_beta   90.00
_cell.angle_gamma   90.00
#
_symmetry.space_group_name_H-M   'P 1'
#
loop_
_entity.id
_entity.type
_entity.pdbx_description
1 polymer ?
#
loop_
_entity_poly.entity_id
_entity_poly.type
_entity_poly.pdbx_seq_one_letter_code
_entity_poly.pdbx_strand_id
1 'polypeptide(L)'
;MKTIECDAVAGCDGFHGICRPSIPDSALTVYEREYPFVWLGVLARTPPSHHELIYTHHERGFALHSMRTPEITRLYLQVDPAESLEAWSDDRIWAELTARLEVEGDFTLRDGPILDKGITPMRSFVAEPLRHGRLFLAGDAAHIVPPTGAKGMNLAIADVRALARALEALLRGDDTLAAAYSDTCLRRVWRAEHFSWFMTTMLHTDPHADGFARQLQLSQLRYTTSSRAAATSLAENYVGLPFA
;
A
#
# COMPACT_ATOMS: atom_id res chain seq x y z
N MET A 1 -13.31 -30.35 20.13
CA MET A 1 -12.94 -28.93 20.09
C MET A 1 -11.71 -28.76 20.99
N LYS A 2 -10.67 -28.06 20.55
CA LYS A 2 -9.50 -27.74 21.40
C LYS A 2 -9.65 -26.30 21.87
N THR A 3 -9.46 -26.06 23.16
CA THR A 3 -9.53 -24.73 23.78
C THR A 3 -8.12 -24.28 24.16
N ILE A 4 -7.80 -23.01 23.90
CA ILE A 4 -6.56 -22.36 24.34
C ILE A 4 -6.98 -21.17 25.21
N GLU A 5 -6.53 -21.17 26.46
CA GLU A 5 -6.70 -20.05 27.39
C GLU A 5 -5.52 -19.09 27.26
N CYS A 6 -5.79 -17.79 27.24
CA CYS A 6 -4.78 -16.75 27.09
C CYS A 6 -5.23 -15.44 27.74
N ASP A 7 -4.27 -14.60 28.12
CA ASP A 7 -4.53 -13.29 28.72
C ASP A 7 -4.87 -12.20 27.68
N ALA A 8 -4.40 -12.39 26.44
CA ALA A 8 -4.62 -11.47 25.31
C ALA A 8 -4.52 -12.18 23.96
N VAL A 9 -5.18 -11.62 22.95
CA VAL A 9 -5.16 -12.09 21.56
C VAL A 9 -4.64 -10.98 20.65
N ALA A 10 -3.64 -11.30 19.84
CA ALA A 10 -3.16 -10.44 18.75
C ALA A 10 -3.75 -10.92 17.42
N GLY A 11 -4.70 -10.17 16.88
CA GLY A 11 -5.28 -10.36 15.55
C GLY A 11 -4.35 -9.86 14.46
N CYS A 12 -3.52 -10.77 13.94
CA CYS A 12 -2.59 -10.56 12.83
C CYS A 12 -2.99 -11.43 11.62
N ASP A 13 -4.29 -11.64 11.42
CA ASP A 13 -4.91 -12.60 10.51
C ASP A 13 -5.34 -12.01 9.16
N GLY A 14 -4.88 -10.79 8.87
CA GLY A 14 -5.06 -10.11 7.59
C GLY A 14 -6.46 -9.56 7.35
N PHE A 15 -6.69 -9.01 6.16
CA PHE A 15 -7.92 -8.30 5.85
C PHE A 15 -9.18 -9.17 5.98
N HIS A 16 -9.07 -10.46 5.69
CA HIS A 16 -10.17 -11.42 5.80
C HIS A 16 -10.12 -12.28 7.06
N GLY A 17 -9.30 -11.88 8.03
CA GLY A 17 -9.17 -12.52 9.33
C GLY A 17 -10.47 -12.49 10.16
N ILE A 18 -10.57 -13.41 11.12
CA ILE A 18 -11.73 -13.55 12.00
C ILE A 18 -11.71 -12.58 13.18
N CYS A 19 -10.53 -12.03 13.53
CA CYS A 19 -10.37 -11.19 14.70
C CYS A 19 -11.21 -9.90 14.61
N ARG A 20 -11.15 -9.17 13.49
CA ARG A 20 -11.93 -7.93 13.33
C ARG A 20 -13.45 -8.19 13.35
N PRO A 21 -14.00 -9.16 12.60
CA PRO A 21 -15.43 -9.54 12.70
C PRO A 21 -15.87 -10.08 14.06
N SER A 22 -14.94 -10.45 14.95
CA SER A 22 -15.27 -10.88 16.32
C SER A 22 -15.56 -9.70 17.26
N ILE A 23 -15.26 -8.47 16.83
CA ILE A 23 -15.59 -7.25 17.56
C ILE A 23 -17.02 -6.83 17.17
N PRO A 24 -17.90 -6.47 18.12
CA PRO A 24 -19.25 -6.00 17.79
C PRO A 24 -19.21 -4.78 16.85
N ASP A 25 -20.04 -4.78 15.81
CA ASP A 25 -20.10 -3.68 14.82
C ASP A 25 -20.34 -2.32 15.47
N SER A 26 -21.12 -2.27 16.56
CA SER A 26 -21.37 -1.04 17.32
C SER A 26 -20.15 -0.47 18.04
N ALA A 27 -19.07 -1.24 18.15
CA ALA A 27 -17.83 -0.86 18.80
C ALA A 27 -16.74 -0.47 17.79
N LEU A 28 -16.99 -0.55 16.47
CA LEU A 28 -16.07 -0.16 15.42
C LEU A 28 -16.64 0.95 14.55
N THR A 29 -15.78 1.88 14.16
CA THR A 29 -15.98 2.77 13.03
C THR A 29 -15.06 2.34 11.90
N VAL A 30 -15.61 2.18 10.70
CA VAL A 30 -14.84 1.79 9.52
C VAL A 30 -14.83 2.94 8.53
N TYR A 31 -13.63 3.26 8.05
CA TYR A 31 -13.40 4.22 6.98
C TYR A 31 -12.83 3.46 5.78
N GLU A 32 -13.47 3.58 4.62
CA GLU A 32 -13.05 2.86 3.42
C GLU A 32 -13.11 3.77 2.18
N ARG A 33 -12.20 3.52 1.26
CA ARG A 33 -12.21 4.08 -0.09
C ARG A 33 -11.71 3.04 -1.07
N GLU A 34 -12.53 2.76 -2.08
CA GLU A 34 -12.12 1.99 -3.25
C GLU A 34 -11.66 2.91 -4.37
N TYR A 35 -10.70 2.44 -5.17
CA TYR A 35 -10.19 3.18 -6.33
C TYR A 35 -10.72 2.53 -7.62
N PRO A 36 -11.03 3.33 -8.67
CA PRO A 36 -11.65 2.83 -9.91
C PRO A 36 -10.65 2.16 -10.86
N PHE A 37 -9.63 1.50 -10.31
CA PHE A 37 -8.57 0.82 -11.05
C PHE A 37 -7.86 -0.20 -10.15
N VAL A 38 -7.18 -1.15 -10.78
CA VAL A 38 -6.45 -2.23 -10.11
C VAL A 38 -5.02 -2.30 -10.64
N TRP A 39 -4.15 -3.01 -9.93
CA TRP A 39 -2.79 -3.30 -10.40
C TRP A 39 -2.70 -4.70 -10.98
N LEU A 40 -2.27 -4.80 -12.23
CA LEU A 40 -1.69 -6.02 -12.77
C LEU A 40 -0.22 -6.07 -12.35
N GLY A 41 0.09 -6.91 -11.36
CA GLY A 41 1.44 -7.17 -10.91
C GLY A 41 2.08 -8.31 -11.70
N VAL A 42 3.33 -8.12 -12.11
CA VAL A 42 4.09 -9.04 -12.96
C VAL A 42 5.44 -9.30 -12.33
N LEU A 43 5.81 -10.57 -12.15
CA LEU A 43 7.15 -11.00 -11.76
C LEU A 43 7.85 -11.58 -12.99
N ALA A 44 9.01 -11.06 -13.37
CA ALA A 44 9.74 -11.51 -14.55
C ALA A 44 11.18 -11.90 -14.19
N ARG A 45 11.68 -12.94 -14.87
CA ARG A 45 13.10 -13.33 -14.82
C ARG A 45 13.88 -12.47 -15.80
N THR A 46 14.23 -11.28 -15.35
CA THR A 46 15.07 -10.34 -16.08
C THR A 46 15.77 -9.42 -15.07
N PRO A 47 17.04 -9.04 -15.31
CA PRO A 47 17.72 -8.05 -14.49
C PRO A 47 16.95 -6.72 -14.49
N PRO A 48 16.92 -5.99 -13.36
CA PRO A 48 16.31 -4.68 -13.33
C PRO A 48 16.88 -3.74 -14.39
N SER A 49 16.02 -2.97 -15.04
CA SER A 49 16.41 -2.00 -16.08
C SER A 49 17.08 -0.74 -15.51
N HIS A 50 16.87 -0.51 -14.21
CA HIS A 50 17.45 0.59 -13.44
C HIS A 50 17.79 0.12 -12.02
N HIS A 51 18.68 0.84 -11.32
CA HIS A 51 19.10 0.51 -9.94
C HIS A 51 18.14 1.04 -8.87
N GLU A 52 17.25 1.96 -9.23
CA GLU A 52 16.17 2.50 -8.41
C GLU A 52 14.79 2.17 -9.00
N LEU A 53 13.74 2.35 -8.20
CA LEU A 53 12.36 2.22 -8.66
C LEU A 53 11.98 3.39 -9.57
N ILE A 54 11.11 3.14 -10.56
CA ILE A 54 10.56 4.17 -11.44
C ILE A 54 9.04 4.12 -11.33
N TYR A 55 8.45 5.20 -10.82
CA TYR A 55 6.99 5.41 -10.82
C TYR A 55 6.65 6.30 -12.01
N THR A 56 5.72 5.86 -12.85
CA THR A 56 5.35 6.61 -14.06
C THR A 56 3.86 6.90 -14.09
N HIS A 57 3.53 8.18 -14.25
CA HIS A 57 2.22 8.63 -14.71
C HIS A 57 2.24 8.65 -16.24
N HIS A 58 1.25 8.02 -16.87
CA HIS A 58 1.11 7.98 -18.32
C HIS A 58 -0.38 8.09 -18.69
N GLU A 59 -0.70 8.62 -19.86
CA GLU A 59 -2.11 8.77 -20.31
C GLU A 59 -2.86 7.43 -20.41
N ARG A 60 -2.12 6.35 -20.70
CA ARG A 60 -2.60 4.95 -20.70
C ARG A 60 -2.79 4.34 -19.30
N GLY A 61 -2.49 5.10 -18.24
CA GLY A 61 -2.51 4.66 -16.85
C GLY A 61 -1.11 4.48 -16.27
N PHE A 62 -1.05 4.36 -14.94
CA PHE A 62 0.18 4.19 -14.18
C PHE A 62 1.00 2.95 -14.58
N ALA A 63 2.32 3.04 -14.44
CA ALA A 63 3.25 1.92 -14.47
C ALA A 63 4.32 2.05 -13.37
N LEU A 64 4.81 0.91 -12.87
CA LEU A 64 5.89 0.85 -11.88
C LEU A 64 6.96 -0.15 -12.31
N HIS A 65 8.20 0.32 -12.40
CA HIS A 65 9.39 -0.53 -12.44
C HIS A 65 9.97 -0.70 -11.04
N SER A 66 10.02 -1.93 -10.55
CA SER A 66 10.61 -2.30 -9.27
C SER A 66 11.42 -3.59 -9.40
N MET A 67 12.03 -4.05 -8.32
CA MET A 67 12.93 -5.19 -8.32
C MET A 67 12.74 -6.09 -7.08
N ARG A 68 13.30 -7.30 -7.16
CA ARG A 68 13.42 -8.22 -6.03
C ARG A 68 14.87 -8.60 -5.80
N THR A 69 15.56 -8.98 -6.88
CA THR A 69 16.95 -9.40 -6.86
C THR A 69 17.64 -8.89 -8.14
N PRO A 70 18.97 -9.07 -8.31
CA PRO A 70 19.65 -8.74 -9.55
C PRO A 70 19.15 -9.47 -10.81
N GLU A 71 18.33 -10.53 -10.65
CA GLU A 71 17.83 -11.37 -11.76
C GLU A 71 16.28 -11.34 -11.87
N ILE A 72 15.60 -10.71 -10.91
CA ILE A 72 14.14 -10.74 -10.79
C ILE A 72 13.59 -9.33 -10.66
N THR A 73 12.77 -8.96 -11.65
CA THR A 73 12.10 -7.65 -11.73
C THR A 73 10.63 -7.81 -11.37
N ARG A 74 10.09 -6.85 -10.61
CA ARG A 74 8.65 -6.78 -10.31
C ARG A 74 8.09 -5.51 -10.95
N LEU A 75 7.09 -5.69 -11.79
CA LEU A 75 6.49 -4.65 -12.60
C LEU A 75 5.01 -4.54 -12.27
N TYR A 76 4.44 -3.35 -12.46
CA TYR A 76 3.01 -3.15 -12.31
C TYR A 76 2.46 -2.25 -13.40
N LEU A 77 1.25 -2.56 -13.83
CA LEU A 77 0.43 -1.73 -14.70
C LEU A 77 -0.88 -1.42 -14.00
N GLN A 78 -1.33 -0.18 -14.08
CA GLN A 78 -2.73 0.14 -13.81
C GLN A 78 -3.60 -0.43 -14.92
N VAL A 79 -4.64 -1.16 -14.56
CA VAL A 79 -5.61 -1.74 -15.49
C VAL A 79 -7.04 -1.51 -15.00
N ASP A 80 -8.01 -1.69 -15.89
CA ASP A 80 -9.43 -1.60 -15.56
C ASP A 80 -9.84 -2.74 -14.60
N PRO A 81 -10.66 -2.50 -13.57
CA PRO A 81 -11.11 -3.55 -12.65
C PRO A 81 -11.87 -4.70 -13.31
N ALA A 82 -12.45 -4.50 -14.50
CA ALA A 82 -13.17 -5.51 -15.26
C ALA A 82 -12.25 -6.37 -16.16
N GLU A 83 -10.98 -6.04 -16.30
CA GLU A 83 -10.02 -6.84 -17.06
C GLU A 83 -9.77 -8.20 -16.38
N SER A 84 -9.70 -9.26 -17.18
CA SER A 84 -9.37 -10.60 -16.71
C SER A 84 -7.90 -10.91 -16.97
N LEU A 85 -7.29 -11.74 -16.12
CA LEU A 85 -5.87 -12.07 -16.23
C LEU A 85 -5.54 -12.80 -17.55
N GLU A 86 -6.49 -13.55 -18.09
CA GLU A 86 -6.39 -14.28 -19.35
C GLU A 86 -6.26 -13.34 -20.56
N ALA A 87 -6.81 -12.12 -20.47
CA ALA A 87 -6.70 -11.10 -21.52
C ALA A 87 -5.31 -10.43 -21.58
N TRP A 88 -4.43 -10.72 -20.62
CA TRP A 88 -3.09 -10.16 -20.52
C TRP A 88 -2.04 -11.19 -20.92
N SER A 89 -1.86 -11.39 -22.23
CA SER A 89 -0.73 -12.14 -22.76
C SER A 89 0.60 -11.47 -22.39
N ASP A 90 1.67 -12.24 -22.34
CA ASP A 90 3.00 -11.74 -21.97
C ASP A 90 3.46 -10.65 -22.97
N ASP A 91 3.18 -10.82 -24.27
CA ASP A 91 3.45 -9.81 -25.29
C ASP A 91 2.69 -8.50 -25.03
N ARG A 92 1.41 -8.57 -24.65
CA ARG A 92 0.60 -7.38 -24.31
C ARG A 92 1.17 -6.69 -23.08
N ILE A 93 1.57 -7.45 -22.06
CA ILE A 93 2.18 -6.93 -20.83
C ILE A 93 3.45 -6.14 -21.17
N TRP A 94 4.37 -6.73 -21.94
CA TRP A 94 5.63 -6.07 -22.33
C TRP A 94 5.42 -4.86 -23.24
N ALA A 95 4.44 -4.92 -24.15
CA ALA A 95 4.08 -3.78 -24.99
C ALA A 95 3.57 -2.59 -24.16
N GLU A 96 2.67 -2.84 -23.19
CA GLU A 96 2.15 -1.78 -22.31
C GLU A 96 3.22 -1.24 -21.36
N LEU A 97 4.09 -2.10 -20.81
CA LEU A 97 5.19 -1.66 -19.96
C LEU A 97 6.17 -0.79 -20.74
N THR A 98 6.56 -1.21 -21.95
CA THR A 98 7.43 -0.42 -22.83
C THR A 98 6.81 0.95 -23.09
N ALA A 99 5.55 0.99 -23.53
CA ALA A 99 4.88 2.25 -23.85
C ALA A 99 4.74 3.20 -22.65
N ARG A 100 4.52 2.67 -21.44
CA ARG A 100 4.28 3.50 -20.25
C ARG A 100 5.53 3.84 -19.46
N LEU A 101 6.64 3.11 -19.66
CA LEU A 101 7.93 3.40 -19.04
C LEU A 101 8.89 4.10 -20.00
N GLU A 102 8.48 4.35 -21.24
CA GLU A 102 9.25 5.12 -22.22
C GLU A 102 9.51 6.53 -21.68
N VAL A 103 10.78 6.92 -21.69
CA VAL A 103 11.25 8.26 -21.30
C VAL A 103 12.33 8.69 -22.27
N GLU A 104 12.46 10.00 -22.48
CA GLU A 104 13.59 10.55 -23.23
C GLU A 104 14.90 10.26 -22.48
N GLY A 105 15.91 9.74 -23.19
CA GLY A 105 17.24 9.44 -22.65
C GLY A 105 17.64 7.97 -22.74
N ASP A 106 18.56 7.54 -21.87
CA ASP A 106 19.23 6.24 -21.96
C ASP A 106 18.50 5.09 -21.22
N PHE A 107 17.20 5.23 -20.95
CA PHE A 107 16.43 4.15 -20.33
C PHE A 107 15.98 3.15 -21.39
N THR A 108 16.20 1.85 -21.13
CA THR A 108 15.67 0.77 -21.95
C THR A 108 15.10 -0.31 -21.05
N LEU A 109 13.83 -0.62 -21.22
CA LEU A 109 13.18 -1.70 -20.49
C LEU A 109 13.75 -3.05 -20.94
N ARG A 110 14.26 -3.83 -19.99
CA ARG A 110 14.66 -5.22 -20.20
C ARG A 110 13.46 -6.13 -20.00
N ASP A 111 13.22 -6.99 -20.97
CA ASP A 111 12.19 -8.02 -20.91
C ASP A 111 12.77 -9.39 -20.51
N GLY A 112 11.88 -10.36 -20.32
CA GLY A 112 12.23 -11.73 -20.00
C GLY A 112 11.01 -12.58 -19.67
N PRO A 113 11.19 -13.88 -19.37
CA PRO A 113 10.09 -14.78 -19.06
C PRO A 113 9.28 -14.29 -17.85
N ILE A 114 7.95 -14.19 -18.00
CA ILE A 114 7.04 -13.91 -16.89
C ILE A 114 6.91 -15.17 -16.04
N LEU A 115 7.21 -15.03 -14.75
CA LEU A 115 7.16 -16.11 -13.76
C LEU A 115 5.81 -16.18 -13.05
N ASP A 116 5.21 -15.01 -12.81
CA ASP A 116 3.95 -14.88 -12.09
C ASP A 116 3.25 -13.58 -12.50
N LYS A 117 1.92 -13.61 -12.53
CA LYS A 117 1.08 -12.42 -12.74
C LYS A 117 -0.21 -12.52 -11.96
N GLY A 118 -0.71 -11.38 -11.48
CA GLY A 118 -1.95 -11.32 -10.73
C GLY A 118 -2.53 -9.91 -10.68
N ILE A 119 -3.84 -9.83 -10.49
CA ILE A 119 -4.57 -8.58 -10.36
C ILE A 119 -4.85 -8.33 -8.87
N THR A 120 -4.54 -7.13 -8.39
CA THR A 120 -4.75 -6.73 -6.99
C THR A 120 -5.58 -5.46 -6.93
N PRO A 121 -6.72 -5.46 -6.21
CA PRO A 121 -7.54 -4.27 -6.06
C PRO A 121 -6.82 -3.20 -5.23
N MET A 122 -7.10 -1.95 -5.53
CA MET A 122 -6.56 -0.79 -4.84
C MET A 122 -7.61 -0.28 -3.84
N ARG A 123 -7.25 -0.18 -2.56
CA ARG A 123 -8.14 0.34 -1.51
C ARG A 123 -7.39 0.98 -0.35
N SER A 124 -8.08 1.90 0.32
CA SER A 124 -7.78 2.38 1.66
C SER A 124 -8.84 1.86 2.62
N PHE A 125 -8.42 1.38 3.79
CA PHE A 125 -9.32 0.87 4.82
C PHE A 125 -8.70 1.14 6.19
N VAL A 126 -9.48 1.65 7.14
CA VAL A 126 -9.07 1.80 8.54
C VAL A 126 -10.25 1.44 9.44
N ALA A 127 -10.02 0.56 10.41
CA ALA A 127 -10.92 0.32 11.52
C ALA A 127 -10.50 1.12 12.77
N GLU A 128 -11.45 1.64 13.52
CA GLU A 128 -11.21 2.32 14.80
C GLU A 128 -12.23 1.88 15.85
N PRO A 129 -11.83 1.60 17.11
CA PRO A 129 -10.45 1.48 17.60
C PRO A 129 -9.77 0.17 17.17
N LEU A 130 -8.47 0.04 17.44
CA LEU A 130 -7.67 -1.16 17.14
C LEU A 130 -7.60 -2.16 18.30
N ARG A 131 -8.45 -1.98 19.32
CA ARG A 131 -8.53 -2.81 20.51
C ARG A 131 -9.98 -2.98 20.94
N HIS A 132 -10.37 -4.20 21.29
CA HIS A 132 -11.60 -4.50 22.00
C HIS A 132 -11.31 -5.44 23.18
N GLY A 133 -11.36 -4.92 24.41
CA GLY A 133 -11.01 -5.68 25.62
C GLY A 133 -9.55 -6.18 25.59
N ARG A 134 -9.36 -7.49 25.43
CA ARG A 134 -8.04 -8.16 25.34
C ARG A 134 -7.68 -8.59 23.90
N LEU A 135 -8.49 -8.22 22.91
CA LEU A 135 -8.21 -8.43 21.49
C LEU A 135 -7.62 -7.15 20.89
N PHE A 136 -6.48 -7.27 20.22
CA PHE A 136 -5.77 -6.18 19.54
C PHE A 136 -5.63 -6.50 18.05
N LEU A 137 -5.90 -5.55 17.16
CA LEU A 137 -5.76 -5.72 15.71
C LEU A 137 -4.45 -5.08 15.24
N ALA A 138 -3.67 -5.77 14.40
CA ALA A 138 -2.42 -5.25 13.84
C ALA A 138 -2.30 -5.55 12.33
N GLY A 139 -1.71 -4.62 11.58
CA GLY A 139 -1.50 -4.76 10.14
C GLY A 139 -2.82 -4.84 9.36
N ASP A 140 -2.87 -5.70 8.34
CA ASP A 140 -4.02 -5.85 7.44
C ASP A 140 -5.34 -6.25 8.15
N ALA A 141 -5.28 -6.76 9.38
CA ALA A 141 -6.47 -6.98 10.20
C ALA A 141 -7.13 -5.66 10.68
N ALA A 142 -6.37 -4.56 10.69
CA ALA A 142 -6.78 -3.23 11.15
C ALA A 142 -6.91 -2.21 10.01
N HIS A 143 -5.98 -2.21 9.06
CA HIS A 143 -5.91 -1.20 7.99
C HIS A 143 -5.31 -1.74 6.69
N ILE A 144 -5.71 -1.16 5.57
CA ILE A 144 -5.17 -1.47 4.23
C ILE A 144 -4.87 -0.15 3.55
N VAL A 145 -3.69 -0.04 2.95
CA VAL A 145 -3.26 1.13 2.17
C VAL A 145 -3.10 0.76 0.70
N PRO A 146 -3.35 1.68 -0.24
CA PRO A 146 -3.03 1.42 -1.64
C PRO A 146 -1.51 1.24 -1.78
N PRO A 147 -1.06 0.22 -2.53
CA PRO A 147 0.35 -0.18 -2.59
C PRO A 147 1.28 0.88 -3.19
N THR A 148 0.76 1.93 -3.82
CA THR A 148 1.55 3.04 -4.40
C THR A 148 2.46 3.73 -3.37
N GLY A 149 2.05 3.80 -2.09
CA GLY A 149 2.88 4.36 -1.03
C GLY A 149 3.88 3.37 -0.41
N ALA A 150 3.80 2.08 -0.76
CA ALA A 150 4.57 0.98 -0.17
C ALA A 150 4.51 0.92 1.37
N LYS A 151 3.33 1.17 1.97
CA LYS A 151 3.18 1.33 3.44
C LYS A 151 2.63 0.13 4.22
N GLY A 152 1.89 -0.80 3.61
CA GLY A 152 1.13 -1.84 4.35
C GLY A 152 1.99 -2.65 5.33
N MET A 153 2.98 -3.39 4.84
CA MET A 153 3.89 -4.17 5.70
C MET A 153 4.66 -3.29 6.70
N ASN A 154 5.03 -2.07 6.31
CA ASN A 154 5.74 -1.13 7.18
C ASN A 154 4.86 -0.66 8.36
N LEU A 155 3.56 -0.48 8.13
CA LEU A 155 2.59 -0.18 9.19
C LEU A 155 2.36 -1.38 10.09
N ALA A 156 2.22 -2.58 9.54
CA ALA A 156 2.09 -3.81 10.33
C ALA A 156 3.28 -3.99 11.29
N ILE A 157 4.51 -3.75 10.83
CA ILE A 157 5.71 -3.77 11.69
C ILE A 157 5.63 -2.70 12.79
N ALA A 158 5.16 -1.50 12.46
CA ALA A 158 4.99 -0.43 13.44
C ALA A 158 3.96 -0.79 14.53
N ASP A 159 2.83 -1.38 14.12
CA ASP A 159 1.78 -1.83 15.05
C ASP A 159 2.28 -2.93 15.97
N VAL A 160 2.98 -3.93 15.42
CA VAL A 160 3.52 -5.04 16.21
C VAL A 160 4.56 -4.53 17.21
N ARG A 161 5.37 -3.52 16.84
CA ARG A 161 6.31 -2.88 17.78
C ARG A 161 5.59 -2.18 18.94
N ALA A 162 4.49 -1.48 18.66
CA ALA A 162 3.68 -0.86 19.71
C ALA A 162 2.95 -1.91 20.57
N LEU A 163 2.39 -2.93 19.92
CA LEU A 163 1.64 -4.01 20.56
C LEU A 163 2.53 -4.83 21.48
N ALA A 164 3.76 -5.16 21.08
CA ALA A 164 4.70 -5.91 21.92
C ALA A 164 4.96 -5.19 23.25
N ARG A 165 5.19 -3.87 23.21
CA ARG A 165 5.36 -3.04 24.42
C ARG A 165 4.09 -2.98 25.26
N ALA A 166 2.94 -2.85 24.60
CA ALA A 166 1.65 -2.83 25.28
C ALA A 166 1.36 -4.15 26.01
N LEU A 167 1.58 -5.29 25.35
CA LEU A 167 1.39 -6.61 25.94
C LEU A 167 2.38 -6.89 27.08
N GLU A 168 3.65 -6.49 26.92
CA GLU A 168 4.66 -6.63 27.98
C GLU A 168 4.27 -5.88 29.26
N ALA A 169 3.82 -4.63 29.13
CA ALA A 169 3.32 -3.84 30.25
C ALA A 169 2.04 -4.45 30.86
N LEU A 170 1.12 -4.88 29.99
CA LEU A 170 -0.16 -5.46 30.37
C LEU A 170 0.00 -6.71 31.24
N LEU A 171 0.91 -7.60 30.85
CA LEU A 171 1.22 -8.83 31.57
C LEU A 171 1.94 -8.57 32.91
N ARG A 172 2.51 -7.37 33.10
CA ARG A 172 3.05 -6.91 34.39
C ARG A 172 2.03 -6.13 35.23
N GLY A 173 0.79 -6.03 34.77
CA GLY A 173 -0.29 -5.34 35.47
C GLY A 173 -0.43 -3.85 35.14
N ASP A 174 0.25 -3.35 34.10
CA ASP A 174 0.12 -1.97 33.63
C ASP A 174 -0.64 -1.90 32.30
N ASP A 175 -1.90 -1.43 32.34
CA ASP A 175 -2.75 -1.28 31.14
C ASP A 175 -2.49 0.04 30.38
N THR A 176 -1.61 0.93 30.84
CA THR A 176 -1.44 2.27 30.27
C THR A 176 -1.15 2.23 28.77
N LEU A 177 -0.18 1.40 28.35
CA LEU A 177 0.18 1.28 26.93
C LEU A 177 -0.86 0.53 26.11
N ALA A 178 -1.55 -0.44 26.70
CA ALA A 178 -2.64 -1.14 26.04
C ALA A 178 -3.86 -0.24 25.84
N ALA A 179 -4.17 0.65 26.79
CA ALA A 179 -5.24 1.64 26.67
C ALA A 179 -4.93 2.67 25.58
N ALA A 180 -3.66 3.09 25.46
CA ALA A 180 -3.20 4.03 24.44
C ALA A 180 -2.88 3.39 23.07
N TYR A 181 -3.06 2.08 22.90
CA TYR A 181 -2.63 1.34 21.70
C TYR A 181 -3.26 1.90 20.42
N SER A 182 -4.58 2.01 20.40
CA SER A 182 -5.33 2.51 19.24
C SER A 182 -4.85 3.89 18.83
N ASP A 183 -4.84 4.86 19.76
CA ASP A 183 -4.43 6.23 19.47
C ASP A 183 -2.98 6.32 18.96
N THR A 184 -2.10 5.49 19.52
CA THR A 184 -0.68 5.45 19.16
C THR A 184 -0.49 4.96 17.72
N CYS A 185 -1.14 3.86 17.37
CA CYS A 185 -1.08 3.30 16.01
C CYS A 185 -1.81 4.19 15.00
N LEU A 186 -3.02 4.64 15.31
CA LEU A 186 -3.88 5.39 14.38
C LEU A 186 -3.25 6.72 13.92
N ARG A 187 -2.50 7.43 14.78
CA ARG A 187 -1.74 8.61 14.37
C ARG A 187 -0.79 8.32 13.21
N ARG A 188 -0.12 7.17 13.23
CA ARG A 188 0.79 6.74 12.16
C ARG A 188 0.04 6.21 10.95
N VAL A 189 -0.99 5.39 11.18
CA VAL A 189 -1.83 4.81 10.13
C VAL A 189 -2.42 5.93 9.26
N TRP A 190 -3.06 6.93 9.86
CA TRP A 190 -3.66 8.04 9.09
C TRP A 190 -2.66 8.88 8.30
N ARG A 191 -1.45 9.08 8.83
CA ARG A 191 -0.39 9.79 8.12
C ARG A 191 0.11 8.99 6.91
N ALA A 192 0.22 7.67 7.05
CA ALA A 192 0.60 6.78 5.96
C ALA A 192 -0.53 6.56 4.94
N GLU A 193 -1.79 6.53 5.38
CA GLU A 193 -2.98 6.55 4.52
C GLU A 193 -3.01 7.80 3.66
N HIS A 194 -2.86 8.98 4.29
CA HIS A 194 -2.76 10.23 3.54
C HIS A 194 -1.64 10.18 2.49
N PHE A 195 -0.44 9.72 2.86
CA PHE A 195 0.66 9.62 1.92
C PHE A 195 0.37 8.64 0.77
N SER A 196 -0.23 7.49 1.07
CA SER A 196 -0.55 6.46 0.07
C SER A 196 -1.66 6.95 -0.86
N TRP A 197 -2.70 7.62 -0.34
CA TRP A 197 -3.72 8.31 -1.13
C TRP A 197 -3.12 9.41 -2.01
N PHE A 198 -2.22 10.22 -1.47
CA PHE A 198 -1.54 11.30 -2.20
C PHE A 198 -0.75 10.74 -3.40
N MET A 199 0.08 9.72 -3.18
CA MET A 199 0.83 9.04 -4.24
C MET A 199 -0.11 8.41 -5.28
N THR A 200 -1.17 7.73 -4.83
CA THR A 200 -2.14 7.07 -5.71
C THR A 200 -2.83 8.09 -6.62
N THR A 201 -3.37 9.16 -6.05
CA THR A 201 -4.11 10.20 -6.77
C THR A 201 -3.19 11.04 -7.68
N MET A 202 -1.92 11.21 -7.32
CA MET A 202 -0.95 11.94 -8.15
C MET A 202 -0.52 11.13 -9.39
N LEU A 203 -0.45 9.79 -9.29
CA LEU A 203 0.22 8.95 -10.28
C LEU A 203 -0.71 8.11 -11.18
N HIS A 204 -1.97 7.89 -10.78
CA HIS A 204 -2.91 7.06 -11.54
C HIS A 204 -3.88 7.88 -12.36
N THR A 205 -4.26 7.38 -13.53
CA THR A 205 -5.29 8.02 -14.35
C THR A 205 -6.67 7.60 -13.87
N ASP A 206 -7.44 8.53 -13.31
CA ASP A 206 -8.84 8.28 -12.93
C ASP A 206 -9.73 8.35 -14.17
N PRO A 207 -10.47 7.28 -14.54
CA PRO A 207 -11.34 7.26 -15.70
C PRO A 207 -12.49 8.28 -15.63
N HIS A 208 -12.85 8.74 -14.43
CA HIS A 208 -13.92 9.70 -14.18
C HIS A 208 -13.43 11.14 -14.04
N ALA A 209 -12.12 11.38 -14.05
CA ALA A 209 -11.58 12.74 -13.92
C ALA A 209 -11.89 13.59 -15.15
N ASP A 210 -12.47 14.77 -14.91
CA ASP A 210 -12.68 15.81 -15.93
C ASP A 210 -11.36 16.49 -16.32
N GLY A 211 -11.43 17.40 -17.31
CA GLY A 211 -10.24 18.11 -17.79
C GLY A 211 -9.57 18.97 -16.72
N PHE A 212 -10.32 19.52 -15.77
CA PHE A 212 -9.79 20.37 -14.71
C PHE A 212 -9.04 19.54 -13.66
N ALA A 213 -9.63 18.43 -13.21
CA ALA A 213 -9.02 17.47 -12.30
C ALA A 213 -7.70 16.90 -12.85
N ARG A 214 -7.65 16.59 -14.15
CA ARG A 214 -6.41 16.15 -14.83
C ARG A 214 -5.34 17.22 -14.80
N GLN A 215 -5.69 18.49 -15.06
CA GLN A 215 -4.71 19.58 -15.00
C GLN A 215 -4.20 19.82 -13.57
N LEU A 216 -5.06 19.69 -12.56
CA LEU A 216 -4.63 19.75 -11.15
C LEU A 216 -3.68 18.60 -10.78
N GLN A 217 -3.98 17.37 -11.20
CA GLN A 217 -3.11 16.21 -11.00
C GLN A 217 -1.72 16.45 -11.60
N LEU A 218 -1.66 16.84 -12.88
CA LEU A 218 -0.39 17.11 -13.55
C LEU A 218 0.36 18.30 -12.92
N SER A 219 -0.38 19.31 -12.47
CA SER A 219 0.21 20.43 -11.72
C SER A 219 0.83 19.97 -10.41
N GLN A 220 0.15 19.10 -9.67
CA GLN A 220 0.67 18.50 -8.44
C GLN A 220 1.94 17.69 -8.72
N LEU A 221 1.93 16.82 -9.74
CA LEU A 221 3.09 16.03 -10.12
C LEU A 221 4.30 16.92 -10.47
N ARG A 222 4.10 17.93 -11.32
CA ARG A 222 5.16 18.90 -11.68
C ARG A 222 5.70 19.63 -10.46
N TYR A 223 4.83 20.07 -9.54
CA TYR A 223 5.28 20.76 -8.34
C TYR A 223 6.09 19.83 -7.42
N THR A 224 5.63 18.58 -7.23
CA THR A 224 6.34 17.57 -6.45
C THR A 224 7.75 17.31 -6.99
N THR A 225 7.94 17.27 -8.31
CA THR A 225 9.25 16.96 -8.93
C THR A 225 10.16 18.17 -9.12
N SER A 226 9.63 19.39 -9.17
CA SER A 226 10.42 20.62 -9.39
C SER A 226 10.68 21.45 -8.14
N SER A 227 9.88 21.30 -7.07
CA SER A 227 10.06 22.02 -5.81
C SER A 227 10.81 21.19 -4.77
N ARG A 228 11.92 21.73 -4.24
CA ARG A 228 12.68 21.08 -3.17
C ARG A 228 11.84 20.79 -1.94
N ALA A 229 10.98 21.72 -1.52
CA ALA A 229 10.14 21.55 -0.34
C ALA A 229 9.11 20.41 -0.54
N ALA A 230 8.50 20.34 -1.71
CA ALA A 230 7.55 19.28 -2.04
C ALA A 230 8.24 17.91 -2.13
N ALA A 231 9.41 17.86 -2.78
CA ALA A 231 10.24 16.65 -2.86
C ALA A 231 10.70 16.17 -1.47
N THR A 232 11.09 17.08 -0.57
CA THR A 232 11.43 16.74 0.82
C THR A 232 10.25 16.13 1.57
N SER A 233 9.04 16.68 1.42
CA SER A 233 7.84 16.11 2.04
C SER A 233 7.49 14.73 1.48
N LEU A 234 7.67 14.51 0.17
CA LEU A 234 7.55 13.17 -0.40
C LEU A 234 8.60 12.22 0.21
N ALA A 235 9.86 12.65 0.26
CA ALA A 235 10.98 11.84 0.73
C ALA A 235 10.80 11.38 2.19
N GLU A 236 10.49 12.30 3.12
CA GLU A 236 10.32 11.95 4.54
C GLU A 236 9.17 10.96 4.76
N ASN A 237 8.09 11.08 3.98
CA ASN A 237 6.98 10.15 4.05
C ASN A 237 7.36 8.81 3.39
N TYR A 238 8.10 8.83 2.28
CA TYR A 238 8.52 7.62 1.55
C TYR A 238 9.49 6.76 2.36
N VAL A 239 10.49 7.35 3.04
CA VAL A 239 11.40 6.61 3.94
C VAL A 239 10.71 6.19 5.24
N GLY A 240 9.60 6.85 5.59
CA GLY A 240 8.81 6.56 6.77
C GLY A 240 9.17 7.45 7.95
N LEU A 241 8.14 7.94 8.64
CA LEU A 241 8.28 8.83 9.78
C LEU A 241 8.81 8.09 11.02
N PRO A 242 9.37 8.81 12.02
CA PRO A 242 9.83 8.19 13.27
C PRO A 242 8.73 7.37 13.93
N PHE A 243 9.09 6.26 14.55
CA PHE A 243 8.16 5.53 15.41
C PHE A 243 7.99 6.28 16.74
N ALA A 244 6.76 6.25 17.27
CA ALA A 244 6.51 6.60 18.66
C ALA A 244 7.10 5.56 19.64
#